data_AF-A0A434F4U9-F1
#
_entry.id   AF-A0A434F4U9-F1
#
_cell.length_a   1.000
_cell.length_b   1.000
_cell.length_c   1.000
_cell.angle_alpha   90.00
_cell.angle_beta   90.00
_cell.angle_gamma   90.00
#
_symmetry.space_group_name_H-M   'P 1'
#
loop_
_entity.id
_entity.type
_entity.pdbx_description
1 polymer ?
#
loop_
_entity_poly.entity_id
_entity_poly.type
_entity_poly.pdbx_seq_one_letter_code
_entity_poly.pdbx_strand_id
1 'polypeptide(L)'
;MAAADKVDPIHQFQIHPIIPLHIGGYDVSFTNSSLFMVVTIVLASAFLYMSTASRALIPGRLQSISEMAYEFVGNMLRDAAGKQGMQFFPLVFSLFMFVLVAN
;
A
#
# COMPACT_ATOMS: atom_id res chain seq x y z
N MET A 1 10.10 -29.51 -28.98
CA MET A 1 9.92 -29.54 -27.52
C MET A 1 11.04 -28.70 -26.93
N ALA A 2 10.82 -27.39 -26.83
CA ALA A 2 11.85 -26.46 -26.37
C ALA A 2 11.98 -26.56 -24.85
N ALA A 3 13.22 -26.68 -24.38
CA ALA A 3 13.57 -26.83 -22.97
C ALA A 3 13.01 -25.66 -22.15
N ALA A 4 12.41 -25.97 -21.00
CA ALA A 4 12.07 -24.99 -19.98
C ALA A 4 13.32 -24.19 -19.63
N ASP A 5 13.31 -22.92 -20.00
CA ASP A 5 14.36 -21.98 -19.69
C ASP A 5 14.45 -21.84 -18.17
N LYS A 6 15.65 -21.96 -17.61
CA LYS A 6 15.89 -22.01 -16.16
C LYS A 6 15.57 -20.69 -15.44
N VAL A 7 15.33 -19.62 -16.20
CA VAL A 7 15.04 -18.29 -15.68
C VAL A 7 13.86 -17.75 -16.49
N ASP A 8 12.65 -18.20 -16.16
CA ASP A 8 11.44 -17.56 -16.66
C ASP A 8 11.15 -16.30 -15.81
N PRO A 9 11.42 -15.08 -16.32
CA PRO A 9 11.29 -13.86 -15.52
C PRO A 9 9.85 -13.53 -15.15
N ILE A 10 8.86 -14.10 -15.85
CA ILE A 10 7.44 -13.88 -15.57
C ILE A 10 6.87 -14.87 -14.54
N HIS A 11 7.62 -15.91 -14.18
CA HIS A 11 7.19 -16.90 -13.20
C HIS A 11 6.88 -16.27 -11.82
N GLN A 12 7.64 -15.26 -11.41
CA GLN A 12 7.44 -14.56 -10.14
C GLN A 12 6.10 -13.79 -10.03
N PHE A 13 5.42 -13.54 -11.15
CA PHE A 13 4.14 -12.83 -11.20
C PHE A 13 2.93 -13.76 -11.30
N GLN A 14 3.14 -15.07 -11.25
CA GLN A 14 2.05 -16.03 -11.28
C GLN A 14 1.19 -15.92 -10.02
N ILE A 15 -0.12 -15.89 -10.22
CA ILE A 15 -1.10 -15.82 -9.14
C ILE A 15 -1.54 -17.25 -8.81
N HIS A 16 -1.36 -17.64 -7.55
CA HIS A 16 -1.73 -18.95 -7.06
C HIS A 16 -2.78 -18.81 -5.94
N PRO A 17 -3.90 -19.54 -6.02
CA PRO A 17 -4.86 -19.59 -4.92
C PRO A 17 -4.23 -20.31 -3.72
N ILE A 18 -4.31 -19.68 -2.56
CA ILE A 18 -3.89 -20.22 -1.26
C ILE A 18 -5.11 -20.85 -0.56
N ILE A 19 -6.23 -20.13 -0.54
CA ILE A 19 -7.49 -20.61 0.03
C ILE A 19 -8.55 -20.56 -1.07
N PRO A 20 -8.93 -21.71 -1.66
CA PRO A 20 -9.95 -21.73 -2.68
C PRO A 20 -11.32 -21.41 -2.09
N LEU A 21 -11.97 -20.38 -2.61
CA LEU A 21 -13.30 -19.94 -2.18
C LEU A 21 -14.16 -19.68 -3.40
N HIS A 22 -15.30 -20.38 -3.47
CA HIS A 22 -16.27 -20.22 -4.55
C HIS A 22 -17.61 -19.84 -3.96
N ILE A 23 -18.11 -18.66 -4.30
CA ILE A 23 -19.34 -18.10 -3.77
C ILE A 23 -20.24 -17.68 -4.94
N GLY A 24 -21.45 -18.23 -5.02
CA GLY A 24 -22.43 -17.83 -6.04
C GLY A 24 -21.98 -18.03 -7.49
N GLY A 25 -21.07 -18.97 -7.75
CA GLY A 25 -20.49 -19.23 -9.08
C GLY A 25 -19.26 -18.38 -9.42
N TYR A 26 -18.82 -17.49 -8.53
CA TYR A 26 -17.60 -16.70 -8.68
C TYR A 26 -16.43 -17.30 -7.91
N ASP A 27 -15.24 -17.26 -8.50
CA ASP A 27 -14.00 -17.59 -7.83
C ASP A 27 -13.47 -16.38 -7.07
N VAL A 28 -13.60 -16.43 -5.73
CA VAL A 28 -13.14 -15.42 -4.78
C VAL A 28 -12.03 -15.98 -3.89
N SER A 29 -11.23 -16.89 -4.46
CA SER A 29 -10.10 -17.51 -3.77
C SER A 29 -9.13 -16.47 -3.23
N PHE A 30 -8.68 -16.70 -2.00
CA PHE A 30 -7.60 -15.90 -1.43
C PHE A 30 -6.28 -16.33 -2.06
N THR A 31 -5.60 -15.43 -2.76
CA THR A 31 -4.38 -15.72 -3.53
C THR A 31 -3.12 -15.19 -2.84
N ASN A 32 -1.95 -15.55 -3.36
CA ASN A 32 -0.68 -14.91 -2.99
C ASN A 32 -0.74 -13.38 -3.17
N SER A 33 -1.32 -12.89 -4.26
CA SER A 33 -1.51 -11.45 -4.47
C SER A 33 -2.40 -10.83 -3.37
N SER A 34 -3.51 -11.48 -3.04
CA SER A 34 -4.40 -11.05 -1.94
C SER A 34 -3.68 -11.02 -0.59
N LEU A 35 -2.83 -12.02 -0.31
CA LEU A 35 -2.01 -12.06 0.89
C LEU A 35 -1.06 -10.87 0.98
N PHE A 36 -0.33 -10.56 -0.09
CA PHE A 36 0.58 -9.41 -0.11
C PHE A 36 -0.17 -8.09 0.06
N MET A 37 -1.34 -7.93 -0.57
CA MET A 37 -2.17 -6.73 -0.36
C MET A 37 -2.58 -6.55 1.12
N VAL A 38 -2.93 -7.64 1.81
CA VAL A 38 -3.24 -7.59 3.26
C VAL A 38 -1.99 -7.21 4.06
N VAL A 39 -0.83 -7.82 3.76
CA VAL A 39 0.44 -7.49 4.42
C VAL A 39 0.80 -6.02 4.22
N THR A 40 0.66 -5.47 3.01
CA THR A 40 0.88 -4.05 2.72
C THR A 40 0.00 -3.16 3.59
N ILE A 41 -1.30 -3.46 3.71
CA ILE A 41 -2.23 -2.68 4.54
C ILE A 41 -1.83 -2.75 6.02
N VAL A 42 -1.48 -3.94 6.52
CA VAL A 42 -1.04 -4.13 7.91
C VAL A 42 0.23 -3.34 8.19
N LEU A 43 1.24 -3.43 7.33
CA LEU A 43 2.51 -2.73 7.49
C LEU A 43 2.35 -1.21 7.41
N ALA A 44 1.63 -0.71 6.40
CA ALA A 44 1.38 0.71 6.25
C ALA A 44 0.62 1.29 7.45
N SER A 45 -0.43 0.58 7.91
CA SER A 45 -1.23 1.01 9.05
C SER A 45 -0.45 0.94 10.37
N ALA A 46 0.31 -0.13 10.59
CA ALA A 46 1.16 -0.27 11.78
C ALA A 46 2.24 0.80 11.82
N PHE A 47 2.91 1.07 10.69
CA PHE A 47 3.89 2.14 10.57
C PHE A 47 3.31 3.50 10.94
N LEU A 48 2.20 3.88 10.30
CA LEU A 48 1.53 5.17 10.55
C LEU A 48 1.02 5.29 11.98
N TYR A 49 0.49 4.19 12.54
CA TYR A 49 0.03 4.17 13.92
C TYR A 49 1.19 4.39 14.90
N MET A 50 2.29 3.65 14.74
CA MET A 50 3.46 3.74 15.61
C MET A 50 4.17 5.09 15.49
N SER A 51 4.30 5.63 14.29
CA SER A 51 4.94 6.92 14.06
C SER A 51 4.15 8.10 14.61
N THR A 52 2.83 7.99 14.66
CA THR A 52 1.92 9.06 15.13
C THR A 52 1.49 8.88 16.60
N ALA A 53 1.78 7.73 17.21
CA ALA A 53 1.40 7.43 18.60
C ALA A 53 2.08 8.35 19.62
N SER A 54 3.35 8.70 19.39
CA SER A 54 4.09 9.64 20.23
C SER A 54 3.71 11.07 19.83
N ARG A 55 2.80 11.69 20.57
CA ARG A 55 2.39 13.11 20.36
C ARG A 55 3.44 14.09 20.91
N ALA A 56 4.72 13.82 20.65
CA ALA A 56 5.83 14.62 21.14
C ALA A 56 5.89 15.95 20.40
N LEU A 57 6.15 17.04 21.12
CA LEU A 57 6.35 18.37 20.52
C LEU A 57 7.63 18.47 19.70
N ILE A 58 8.67 17.71 20.08
CA ILE A 58 9.91 17.58 19.31
C ILE A 58 9.82 16.22 18.59
N PRO A 59 9.69 16.19 17.26
CA PRO A 59 9.43 14.96 16.53
C PRO A 59 10.66 14.04 16.58
N GLY A 60 10.41 12.77 16.89
CA GLY A 60 11.40 11.71 16.74
C GLY A 60 11.53 11.27 15.28
N ARG A 61 12.55 10.46 14.97
CA ARG A 61 12.86 10.04 13.59
C ARG A 61 11.66 9.44 12.83
N LEU A 62 10.89 8.56 13.49
CA LEU A 62 9.73 7.90 12.85
C LEU A 62 8.56 8.88 12.62
N GLN A 63 8.33 9.77 13.58
CA GLN A 63 7.33 10.82 13.45
C GLN A 63 7.68 11.75 12.28
N SER A 64 8.95 12.18 12.18
CA SER A 64 9.41 13.03 11.07
C SER A 64 9.20 12.40 9.70
N ILE A 65 9.41 11.08 9.54
CA ILE A 65 9.15 10.41 8.25
C ILE A 65 7.67 10.50 7.88
N SER A 66 6.78 10.31 8.84
CA SER A 66 5.33 10.36 8.59
C SER A 66 4.83 11.79 8.36
N GLU A 67 5.37 12.77 9.09
CA GLU A 67 5.08 14.19 8.87
C GLU A 67 5.54 14.64 7.48
N MET A 68 6.76 14.25 7.05
CA MET A 68 7.26 14.54 5.70
C MET A 68 6.36 13.93 4.61
N ALA A 69 5.92 12.68 4.78
CA ALA A 69 5.00 12.04 3.83
C ALA A 69 3.65 12.76 3.78
N TYR A 70 3.10 13.15 4.94
CA TYR A 70 1.84 13.88 5.04
C TYR A 70 1.93 15.25 4.35
N GLU A 71 2.98 16.02 4.63
CA GLU A 71 3.22 17.33 4.01
C GLU A 71 3.46 17.20 2.51
N PHE A 72 4.26 16.22 2.07
CA PHE A 72 4.52 15.97 0.66
C PHE A 72 3.23 15.73 -0.12
N VAL A 73 2.40 14.77 0.32
CA VAL A 73 1.12 14.46 -0.34
C VAL A 73 0.16 15.65 -0.25
N GLY A 74 0.15 16.36 0.89
CA GLY A 74 -0.75 17.49 1.09
C GLY A 74 -0.43 18.67 0.19
N ASN A 75 0.86 18.98 0.03
CA ASN A 75 1.34 20.00 -0.89
C ASN A 75 1.06 19.60 -2.34
N MET A 76 1.41 18.36 -2.72
CA MET A 76 1.15 17.83 -4.06
C MET A 76 -0.33 17.94 -4.44
N LEU A 77 -1.24 17.50 -3.56
CA LEU A 77 -2.67 17.55 -3.81
C LEU A 77 -3.20 18.99 -3.91
N ARG A 78 -2.73 19.87 -3.01
CA ARG A 78 -3.11 21.28 -3.03
C ARG A 78 -2.63 21.99 -4.29
N ASP A 79 -1.43 21.67 -4.77
CA ASP A 79 -0.88 22.26 -5.99
C ASP A 79 -1.60 21.75 -7.24
N ALA A 80 -2.01 20.47 -7.25
CA ALA A 80 -2.69 19.85 -8.38
C ALA A 80 -4.20 20.19 -8.46
N ALA A 81 -4.90 20.23 -7.32
CA ALA A 81 -6.37 20.30 -7.26
C ALA A 81 -6.90 21.48 -6.43
N GLY A 82 -6.02 22.35 -5.91
CA GLY A 82 -6.40 23.49 -5.10
C GLY A 82 -6.94 23.10 -3.71
N LYS A 83 -7.44 24.11 -2.98
CA LYS A 83 -7.98 23.92 -1.62
C LYS A 83 -9.21 23.01 -1.59
N GLN A 84 -10.07 23.10 -2.61
CA GLN A 84 -11.28 22.27 -2.74
C GLN A 84 -10.92 20.79 -2.91
N GLY A 85 -9.77 20.48 -3.52
CA GLY A 85 -9.27 19.12 -3.67
C GLY A 85 -8.88 18.44 -2.35
N MET A 86 -8.60 19.21 -1.30
CA MET A 86 -8.16 18.66 -0.01
C MET A 86 -9.20 17.79 0.69
N GLN A 87 -10.48 17.84 0.29
CA GLN A 87 -11.50 16.89 0.75
C GLN A 87 -11.15 15.43 0.38
N PHE A 88 -10.38 15.23 -0.70
CA PHE A 88 -9.90 13.93 -1.16
C PHE A 88 -8.55 13.53 -0.55
N PHE A 89 -7.97 14.38 0.31
CA PHE A 89 -6.67 14.12 0.91
C PHE A 89 -6.58 12.74 1.59
N PRO A 90 -7.58 12.27 2.39
CA PRO A 90 -7.50 10.94 2.98
C PRO A 90 -7.38 9.82 1.95
N LEU A 91 -8.10 9.93 0.83
CA LEU A 91 -8.04 8.95 -0.25
C LEU A 91 -6.66 8.98 -0.92
N VAL A 92 -6.18 10.16 -1.32
CA VAL A 92 -4.89 10.32 -2.00
C VAL A 92 -3.73 9.86 -1.12
N PHE A 93 -3.74 10.23 0.17
CA PHE A 93 -2.73 9.79 1.14
C PHE A 93 -2.76 8.26 1.33
N SER A 94 -3.95 7.66 1.44
CA SER A 94 -4.06 6.20 1.58
C SER A 94 -3.51 5.44 0.36
N LEU A 95 -3.81 5.92 -0.85
CA LEU A 95 -3.29 5.35 -2.09
C LEU A 95 -1.77 5.52 -2.18
N PHE A 96 -1.26 6.71 -1.85
CA PHE A 96 0.18 6.97 -1.82
C PHE A 96 0.90 6.00 -0.88
N MET A 97 0.44 5.88 0.36
CA MET A 97 1.04 4.99 1.34
C MET A 97 0.96 3.52 0.95
N PHE A 98 -0.17 3.09 0.37
CA PHE A 98 -0.34 1.73 -0.11
C PHE A 98 0.66 1.41 -1.23
N VAL A 99 0.75 2.26 -2.26
CA VAL A 99 1.66 2.06 -3.38
C VAL A 99 3.11 2.14 -2.92
N LEU A 100 3.46 3.09 -2.05
CA LEU A 100 4.82 3.24 -1.51
C LEU A 100 5.30 1.99 -0.78
N VAL A 101 4.41 1.33 0.00
CA VAL A 101 4.77 0.13 0.76
C VAL A 101 4.71 -1.14 -0.10
N ALA A 102 3.93 -1.14 -1.19
CA ALA A 102 3.81 -2.29 -2.09
C ALA A 102 4.93 -2.39 -3.15
N ASN A 103 5.72 -1.33 -3.36
CA ASN A 103 6.86 -1.29 -4.28
C ASN A 103 8.16 -1.67 -3.57
#